data_AF-A0A7L3MRD0-F1
#
_entry.id   AF-A0A7L3MRD0-F1
#
_cell.length_a   1.000
_cell.length_b   1.000
_cell.length_c   1.000
_cell.angle_alpha   90.00
_cell.angle_beta   90.00
_cell.angle_gamma   90.00
#
_symmetry.space_group_name_H-M   'P 1'
#
loop_
_entity.id
_entity.type
_entity.pdbx_description
1 polymer ?
#
loop_
_entity_poly.entity_id
_entity_poly.type
_entity_poly.pdbx_seq_one_letter_code
_entity_poly.pdbx_strand_id
1 'polypeptide(L)'
;SRCTEDGCPHKKFFHTRFLMRMRLTPDCSKMLISTSSGYLLILHDLDLNKSLEVGSYPILRARRTTSSSDITSSGSSGPRAVGSPCHQNSSGPLSEKTLSRPSQREGGSPRNSLEVLTPEVPGERDRGNCITSLQLHPKGWATLLRCSSNTDDQEWTCVYEFQEGAPVRPVSPRCSLRLTHCIEEANVGRGYIKELCFSPDGRMISSPHGFGIRLLGFDAHCSELVDCLPREASPLREIRSLYSHNDVVLTTKFSPTHCQIASGCLSGRVSLYQPKF
;
A
#
# COMPACT_ATOMS: atom_id res chain seq x y z
N SER A 1 23.34 20.09 15.79
CA SER A 1 22.54 19.08 16.50
C SER A 1 23.48 17.97 16.96
N ARG A 2 23.50 17.61 18.25
CA ARG A 2 24.27 16.47 18.73
C ARG A 2 23.45 15.19 18.50
N CYS A 3 23.81 14.40 17.50
CA CYS A 3 23.42 13.00 17.48
C CYS A 3 24.27 12.30 18.55
N THR A 4 23.70 12.02 19.70
CA THR A 4 24.36 11.21 20.73
C THR A 4 24.32 9.75 20.31
N GLU A 5 25.47 9.08 20.35
CA GLU A 5 25.58 7.62 20.09
C GLU A 5 24.97 6.76 21.21
N ASP A 6 24.47 7.39 22.28
CA ASP A 6 23.60 6.79 23.29
C ASP A 6 22.40 6.12 22.60
N GLY A 7 22.50 4.79 22.47
CA GLY A 7 21.88 4.01 21.40
C GLY A 7 20.41 4.35 21.11
N CYS A 8 20.13 4.63 19.83
CA CYS A 8 18.81 4.98 19.31
C CYS A 8 17.70 4.05 19.87
N PRO A 9 16.87 4.52 20.82
CA PRO A 9 15.94 3.66 21.54
C PRO A 9 14.78 3.28 20.62
N HIS A 10 14.69 2.01 20.24
CA HIS A 10 13.66 1.52 19.34
C HIS A 10 12.39 1.09 20.09
N LYS A 11 11.23 1.56 19.63
CA LYS A 11 9.91 1.15 20.13
C LYS A 11 9.24 0.22 19.12
N LYS A 12 8.69 -0.90 19.60
CA LYS A 12 7.81 -1.76 18.78
C LYS A 12 6.49 -1.04 18.52
N PHE A 13 6.38 -0.41 17.35
CA PHE A 13 5.18 0.34 16.94
C PHE A 13 4.07 -0.57 16.41
N PHE A 14 4.39 -1.48 15.49
CA PHE A 14 3.46 -2.34 14.77
C PHE A 14 4.12 -3.70 14.47
N HIS A 15 3.34 -4.76 14.30
CA HIS A 15 3.85 -6.06 13.83
C HIS A 15 2.85 -6.70 12.87
N THR A 16 3.31 -6.95 11.64
CA THR A 16 2.65 -7.82 10.68
C THR A 16 3.64 -8.88 10.19
N ARG A 17 3.13 -10.02 9.73
CA ARG A 17 3.93 -11.02 9.04
C ARG A 17 4.07 -10.65 7.56
N PHE A 18 5.15 -11.10 6.94
CA PHE A 18 5.37 -10.99 5.49
C PHE A 18 5.38 -9.56 4.95
N LEU A 19 5.80 -8.58 5.78
CA LEU A 19 6.08 -7.21 5.35
C LEU A 19 7.18 -7.23 4.28
N MET A 20 6.97 -6.53 3.18
CA MET A 20 7.94 -6.40 2.09
C MET A 20 8.50 -4.99 2.00
N ARG A 21 7.63 -3.97 1.96
CA ARG A 21 8.02 -2.56 1.82
C ARG A 21 7.16 -1.70 2.72
N MET A 22 7.71 -0.56 3.16
CA MET A 22 6.94 0.46 3.87
C MET A 22 7.36 1.87 3.46
N ARG A 23 6.41 2.80 3.54
CA ARG A 23 6.58 4.24 3.29
C ARG A 23 5.72 5.05 4.27
N LEU A 24 6.22 6.20 4.70
CA LEU A 24 5.48 7.22 5.45
C LEU A 24 5.10 8.35 4.51
N THR A 25 3.88 8.87 4.59
CA THR A 25 3.52 10.09 3.87
C THR A 25 4.37 11.28 4.36
N PRO A 26 4.67 12.29 3.52
CA PRO A 26 5.52 13.43 3.88
C PRO A 26 4.99 14.25 5.06
N ASP A 27 3.67 14.26 5.25
CA ASP A 27 2.95 14.88 6.38
C ASP A 27 2.92 13.99 7.64
N CYS A 28 3.53 12.80 7.58
CA CYS A 28 3.47 11.74 8.57
C CYS A 28 2.05 11.28 8.98
N SER A 29 0.98 11.60 8.24
CA SER A 29 -0.39 11.23 8.63
C SER A 29 -0.74 9.76 8.38
N LYS A 30 -0.03 9.09 7.45
CA LYS A 30 -0.29 7.71 7.02
C LYS A 30 1.00 6.91 6.85
N MET A 31 0.91 5.61 7.09
CA MET A 31 1.96 4.63 6.76
C MET A 31 1.40 3.57 5.80
N LEU A 32 2.02 3.45 4.62
CA LEU A 32 1.73 2.38 3.66
C LEU A 32 2.71 1.23 3.85
N ILE A 33 2.19 0.00 3.81
CA ILE A 33 2.97 -1.23 3.90
C ILE A 33 2.48 -2.21 2.84
N SER A 34 3.37 -2.84 2.08
CA SER A 34 3.02 -3.97 1.22
C SER A 34 3.38 -5.32 1.87
N THR A 35 2.56 -6.35 1.61
CA THR A 35 2.83 -7.73 2.01
C THR A 35 3.33 -8.58 0.84
N SER A 36 4.01 -9.70 1.13
CA SER A 36 4.43 -10.67 0.08
C SER A 36 3.25 -11.38 -0.59
N SER A 37 2.06 -11.27 0.00
CA SER A 37 0.79 -11.79 -0.51
C SER A 37 0.00 -10.78 -1.35
N GLY A 38 0.60 -9.63 -1.67
CA GLY A 38 0.03 -8.63 -2.59
C GLY A 38 -0.92 -7.61 -1.97
N TYR A 39 -1.17 -7.66 -0.66
CA TYR A 39 -2.02 -6.65 -0.01
C TYR A 39 -1.25 -5.36 0.28
N LEU A 40 -2.00 -4.26 0.28
CA LEU A 40 -1.60 -3.02 0.92
C LEU A 40 -2.26 -2.91 2.29
N LEU A 41 -1.48 -2.50 3.29
CA LEU A 41 -1.96 -2.08 4.59
C LEU A 41 -1.77 -0.57 4.67
N ILE A 42 -2.79 0.16 5.09
CA ILE A 42 -2.73 1.60 5.34
C ILE A 42 -3.01 1.82 6.82
N LEU A 43 -2.02 2.33 7.56
CA LEU A 43 -2.24 2.91 8.87
C LEU A 43 -2.55 4.39 8.67
N HIS A 44 -3.73 4.81 9.10
CA HIS A 44 -4.17 6.20 9.10
C HIS A 44 -4.11 6.81 10.49
N ASP A 45 -4.24 8.14 10.54
CA ASP A 45 -4.37 8.90 11.77
C ASP A 45 -3.15 8.68 12.67
N LEU A 46 -1.96 8.70 12.04
CA LEU A 46 -0.73 8.10 12.54
C LEU A 46 -0.13 8.86 13.74
N ASP A 47 -0.25 8.27 14.92
CA ASP A 47 0.44 8.67 16.14
C ASP A 47 1.55 7.67 16.47
N LEU A 48 2.77 7.99 16.02
CA LEU A 48 3.98 7.17 16.23
C LEU A 48 4.30 6.92 17.72
N ASN A 49 3.78 7.74 18.64
CA ASN A 49 4.00 7.53 20.08
C ASN A 49 3.13 6.41 20.65
N LYS A 50 2.08 5.97 19.95
CA LYS A 50 1.14 4.92 20.41
C LYS A 50 1.32 3.63 19.62
N SER A 51 1.80 2.59 20.28
CA SER A 51 1.90 1.24 19.69
C SER A 51 0.53 0.68 19.29
N LEU A 52 0.44 0.05 18.12
CA LEU A 52 -0.77 -0.59 17.62
C LEU A 52 -0.78 -2.10 17.95
N GLU A 53 -1.74 -2.52 18.77
CA GLU A 53 -1.98 -3.94 19.01
C GLU A 53 -2.87 -4.54 17.90
N VAL A 54 -2.22 -5.17 16.91
CA VAL A 54 -2.89 -5.72 15.72
C VAL A 54 -3.73 -6.98 16.02
N GLY A 55 -3.65 -7.54 17.22
CA GLY A 55 -4.27 -8.82 17.61
C GLY A 55 -5.80 -8.88 17.49
N SER A 56 -6.45 -7.71 17.39
CA SER A 56 -7.90 -7.55 17.33
C SER A 56 -8.48 -7.40 15.92
N TYR A 57 -7.68 -7.35 14.85
CA TYR A 57 -8.19 -7.19 13.47
C TYR A 57 -8.56 -8.56 12.85
N PRO A 58 -9.85 -8.89 12.62
CA PRO A 58 -10.27 -10.25 12.24
C PRO A 58 -9.77 -10.68 10.86
N ILE A 59 -9.62 -9.72 9.94
CA ILE A 59 -9.25 -9.94 8.53
C ILE A 59 -7.88 -10.62 8.39
N LEU A 60 -6.92 -10.31 9.28
CA LEU A 60 -5.60 -10.92 9.30
C LEU A 60 -5.59 -12.35 9.89
N ARG A 61 -6.71 -12.80 10.46
CA ARG A 61 -6.89 -14.15 11.03
C ARG A 61 -7.64 -15.08 10.07
N ALA A 62 -8.54 -14.53 9.25
CA ALA A 62 -9.57 -15.26 8.52
C ALA A 62 -9.07 -16.14 7.35
N ARG A 63 -7.97 -15.79 6.67
CA ARG A 63 -7.51 -16.50 5.45
C ARG A 63 -6.55 -17.66 5.74
N ARG A 64 -6.79 -18.42 6.83
CA ARG A 64 -5.95 -19.56 7.29
C ARG A 64 -6.36 -20.94 6.76
N THR A 65 -7.42 -21.07 5.97
CA THR A 65 -8.02 -22.38 5.63
C THR A 65 -8.23 -22.57 4.13
N THR A 66 -7.13 -22.77 3.39
CA THR A 66 -7.09 -23.56 2.15
C THR A 66 -5.71 -24.23 2.06
N SER A 67 -5.66 -25.48 1.57
CA SER A 67 -4.47 -26.35 1.40
C SER A 67 -3.73 -26.80 2.68
N SER A 68 -4.35 -27.72 3.41
CA SER A 68 -3.66 -28.88 3.99
C SER A 68 -4.57 -30.09 3.75
N SER A 69 -4.23 -30.92 2.78
CA SER A 69 -4.94 -32.16 2.47
C SER A 69 -4.27 -33.31 3.23
N ASP A 70 -4.83 -33.70 4.37
CA ASP A 70 -4.43 -34.92 5.05
C ASP A 70 -5.63 -35.86 5.23
N ILE A 71 -5.38 -37.12 4.90
CA ILE A 71 -6.36 -38.19 4.81
C ILE A 71 -6.38 -38.93 6.15
N THR A 72 -7.51 -38.91 6.86
CA THR A 72 -7.83 -39.95 7.85
C THR A 72 -9.31 -40.31 7.80
N SER A 73 -9.59 -41.59 7.64
CA SER A 73 -10.91 -42.19 7.49
C SER A 73 -11.53 -42.66 8.81
N SER A 74 -12.87 -42.80 8.78
CA SER A 74 -13.71 -43.66 9.65
C SER A 74 -14.01 -43.20 11.09
N GLY A 75 -15.27 -43.42 11.50
CA GLY A 75 -15.79 -43.14 12.85
C GLY A 75 -17.28 -42.78 12.82
N SER A 76 -18.18 -43.76 12.96
CA SER A 76 -19.64 -43.61 12.81
C SER A 76 -20.41 -43.61 14.14
N SER A 77 -21.73 -43.36 14.07
CA SER A 77 -22.75 -43.32 15.15
C SER A 77 -22.75 -42.05 16.04
N GLY A 78 -23.87 -41.50 16.51
CA GLY A 78 -25.31 -41.81 16.32
C GLY A 78 -26.19 -40.64 16.86
N PRO A 79 -27.52 -40.58 16.59
CA PRO A 79 -28.31 -39.34 16.75
C PRO A 79 -29.28 -39.31 17.97
N ARG A 80 -29.95 -38.14 18.15
CA ARG A 80 -31.14 -37.79 19.02
C ARG A 80 -30.80 -36.87 20.23
N ALA A 81 -31.66 -35.96 20.72
CA ALA A 81 -32.95 -35.42 20.22
C ALA A 81 -33.38 -34.11 20.95
N VAL A 82 -34.21 -33.29 20.27
CA VAL A 82 -35.39 -32.50 20.74
C VAL A 82 -35.38 -31.74 22.09
N GLY A 83 -35.72 -30.44 22.07
CA GLY A 83 -36.25 -29.72 23.25
C GLY A 83 -36.42 -28.19 23.15
N SER A 84 -37.66 -27.72 23.03
CA SER A 84 -38.16 -26.34 23.30
C SER A 84 -39.52 -26.48 24.05
N PRO A 85 -40.23 -25.44 24.56
CA PRO A 85 -40.01 -23.97 24.52
C PRO A 85 -40.31 -23.18 25.84
N CYS A 86 -40.13 -21.84 25.78
CA CYS A 86 -40.83 -20.69 26.42
C CYS A 86 -41.54 -20.75 27.81
N HIS A 87 -41.46 -19.65 28.60
CA HIS A 87 -42.55 -18.88 29.30
C HIS A 87 -41.90 -17.74 30.18
N GLN A 88 -42.27 -16.44 30.04
CA GLN A 88 -43.16 -15.60 30.91
C GLN A 88 -42.68 -15.38 32.38
N ASN A 89 -42.80 -14.23 33.11
CA ASN A 89 -43.39 -12.88 32.88
C ASN A 89 -42.95 -11.81 33.96
N SER A 90 -43.34 -10.53 33.79
CA SER A 90 -43.73 -9.52 34.83
C SER A 90 -42.74 -8.72 35.76
N SER A 91 -42.44 -7.47 35.35
CA SER A 91 -42.70 -6.14 36.00
C SER A 91 -42.35 -5.70 37.46
N GLY A 92 -41.60 -4.58 37.58
CA GLY A 92 -41.85 -3.40 38.49
C GLY A 92 -40.86 -3.12 39.66
N PRO A 93 -40.77 -1.89 40.24
CA PRO A 93 -41.02 -0.52 39.72
C PRO A 93 -39.83 0.48 39.97
N LEU A 94 -40.08 1.80 39.82
CA LEU A 94 -39.09 2.90 39.67
C LEU A 94 -38.49 3.53 40.94
N SER A 95 -37.22 3.93 40.82
CA SER A 95 -36.52 5.05 41.51
C SER A 95 -35.15 5.25 40.78
N GLU A 96 -34.39 6.35 40.85
CA GLU A 96 -34.59 7.73 41.34
C GLU A 96 -33.66 8.66 40.50
N LYS A 97 -33.68 9.98 40.72
CA LYS A 97 -32.83 10.98 40.05
C LYS A 97 -31.40 11.05 40.64
N THR A 98 -30.39 10.99 39.77
CA THR A 98 -29.04 11.48 40.08
C THR A 98 -28.66 12.56 39.05
N LEU A 99 -28.13 13.69 39.54
CA LEU A 99 -27.76 14.84 38.71
C LEU A 99 -26.65 14.50 37.71
N SER A 100 -26.88 14.80 36.44
CA SER A 100 -25.90 14.66 35.37
C SER A 100 -24.83 15.75 35.45
N ARG A 101 -23.67 15.40 36.03
CA ARG A 101 -22.44 16.19 35.89
C ARG A 101 -22.08 16.25 34.39
N PRO A 102 -21.83 17.43 33.78
CA PRO A 102 -21.36 17.47 32.41
C PRO A 102 -19.96 16.87 32.35
N SER A 103 -19.83 15.70 31.72
CA SER A 103 -18.51 15.16 31.39
C SER A 103 -17.90 16.05 30.32
N GLN A 104 -16.78 16.70 30.65
CA GLN A 104 -15.90 17.25 29.64
C GLN A 104 -15.50 16.11 28.70
N ARG A 105 -15.93 16.19 27.44
CA ARG A 105 -15.32 15.41 26.37
C ARG A 105 -13.94 16.01 26.09
N GLU A 106 -12.97 15.66 26.92
CA GLU A 106 -11.57 15.91 26.60
C GLU A 106 -11.22 15.25 25.27
N GLY A 107 -10.35 15.91 24.50
CA GLY A 107 -10.08 15.60 23.11
C GLY A 107 -9.64 14.15 22.92
N GLY A 108 -10.45 13.39 22.18
CA GLY A 108 -10.05 12.06 21.73
C GLY A 108 -8.80 12.17 20.86
N SER A 109 -7.66 11.72 21.38
CA SER A 109 -6.42 11.69 20.61
C SER A 109 -6.61 10.89 19.32
N PRO A 110 -5.87 11.19 18.23
CA PRO A 110 -5.87 10.33 17.05
C PRO A 110 -5.57 8.89 17.47
N ARG A 111 -6.40 7.97 16.94
CA ARG A 111 -6.24 6.54 17.09
C ARG A 111 -5.77 6.00 15.75
N ASN A 112 -4.51 5.52 15.72
CA ASN A 112 -3.96 4.74 14.62
C ASN A 112 -5.02 3.73 14.14
N SER A 113 -5.45 3.82 12.88
CA SER A 113 -6.48 2.94 12.32
C SER A 113 -5.98 2.18 11.09
N LEU A 114 -6.27 0.88 11.01
CA LEU A 114 -5.76 -0.01 9.97
C LEU A 114 -6.82 -0.33 8.92
N GLU A 115 -6.47 -0.08 7.66
CA GLU A 115 -7.18 -0.51 6.46
C GLU A 115 -6.35 -1.59 5.74
N VAL A 116 -7.02 -2.57 5.13
CA VAL A 116 -6.41 -3.65 4.35
C VAL A 116 -7.05 -3.65 2.97
N LEU A 117 -6.24 -3.53 1.92
CA LEU A 117 -6.66 -3.42 0.53
C LEU A 117 -5.97 -4.48 -0.35
N THR A 118 -6.70 -4.98 -1.33
CA THR A 118 -6.11 -5.62 -2.51
C THR A 118 -6.01 -4.54 -3.60
N PRO A 119 -4.82 -4.16 -4.08
CA PRO A 119 -4.70 -3.16 -5.14
C PRO A 119 -5.28 -3.70 -6.46
N GLU A 120 -6.03 -2.86 -7.17
CA GLU A 120 -6.53 -3.20 -8.51
C GLU A 120 -5.40 -3.10 -9.53
N VAL A 121 -5.08 -4.21 -10.21
CA VAL A 121 -4.06 -4.28 -11.26
C VAL A 121 -4.73 -4.69 -12.59
N PRO A 122 -4.42 -4.06 -13.74
CA PRO A 122 -4.98 -4.45 -15.03
C PRO A 122 -4.71 -5.92 -15.39
N GLY A 123 -5.65 -6.58 -16.07
CA GLY A 123 -5.51 -7.97 -16.53
C GLY A 123 -5.55 -9.06 -15.45
N GLU A 124 -5.56 -8.69 -14.16
CA GLU A 124 -5.02 -9.52 -13.07
C GLU A 124 -6.04 -9.85 -11.95
N ARG A 125 -7.35 -9.82 -12.23
CA ARG A 125 -8.40 -10.01 -11.19
C ARG A 125 -8.27 -11.29 -10.35
N ASP A 126 -7.77 -12.39 -10.95
CA ASP A 126 -7.76 -13.71 -10.32
C ASP A 126 -6.36 -14.31 -10.04
N ARG A 127 -5.28 -13.72 -10.58
CA ARG A 127 -3.91 -14.30 -10.49
C ARG A 127 -3.12 -13.79 -9.28
N GLY A 128 -3.30 -12.52 -8.91
CA GLY A 128 -2.64 -11.91 -7.77
C GLY A 128 -1.20 -11.49 -8.07
N ASN A 129 -0.74 -10.46 -7.33
CA ASN A 129 0.47 -9.71 -7.67
C ASN A 129 1.41 -9.58 -6.47
N CYS A 130 2.72 -9.64 -6.72
CA CYS A 130 3.75 -9.28 -5.76
C CYS A 130 4.15 -7.81 -5.94
N ILE A 131 4.03 -6.98 -4.90
CA ILE A 131 4.39 -5.55 -4.96
C ILE A 131 5.92 -5.40 -4.85
N THR A 132 6.60 -5.29 -5.99
CA THR A 132 8.06 -5.25 -6.15
C THR A 132 8.67 -3.84 -6.02
N SER A 133 7.89 -2.77 -6.12
CA SER A 133 8.32 -1.42 -5.71
C SER A 133 7.19 -0.63 -5.09
N LEU A 134 7.52 0.31 -4.20
CA LEU A 134 6.57 1.17 -3.51
C LEU A 134 7.20 2.54 -3.24
N GLN A 135 6.56 3.59 -3.74
CA GLN A 135 6.93 5.00 -3.57
C GLN A 135 5.70 5.84 -3.21
N LEU A 136 5.94 7.01 -2.65
CA LEU A 136 4.92 8.02 -2.43
C LEU A 136 5.28 9.26 -3.24
N HIS A 137 4.26 9.96 -3.74
CA HIS A 137 4.46 11.22 -4.42
C HIS A 137 5.00 12.26 -3.43
N PRO A 138 5.94 13.15 -3.84
CA PRO A 138 6.48 14.21 -2.98
C PRO A 138 5.47 15.04 -2.17
N LYS A 139 4.23 15.23 -2.65
CA LYS A 139 3.16 15.98 -1.97
C LYS A 139 2.19 15.09 -1.14
N GLY A 140 2.46 13.79 -0.99
CA GLY A 140 1.74 12.86 -0.10
C GLY A 140 0.42 12.26 -0.61
N TRP A 141 -0.35 12.99 -1.42
CA TRP A 141 -1.61 12.65 -2.10
C TRP A 141 -1.66 11.43 -3.05
N ALA A 142 -0.54 10.80 -3.41
CA ALA A 142 -0.55 9.62 -4.28
C ALA A 142 0.54 8.60 -3.92
N THR A 143 0.30 7.34 -4.27
CA THR A 143 1.27 6.24 -4.19
C THR A 143 1.51 5.61 -5.56
N LEU A 144 2.73 5.15 -5.76
CA LEU A 144 3.22 4.55 -6.99
C LEU A 144 3.82 3.20 -6.65
N LEU A 145 3.36 2.15 -7.32
CA LEU A 145 3.91 0.81 -7.16
C LEU A 145 4.37 0.22 -8.49
N ARG A 146 5.32 -0.71 -8.38
CA ARG A 146 5.55 -1.73 -9.41
C ARG A 146 5.11 -3.07 -8.81
N CYS A 147 4.48 -3.91 -9.62
CA CYS A 147 4.18 -5.27 -9.24
C CYS A 147 4.45 -6.25 -10.39
N SER A 148 4.70 -7.50 -10.02
CA SER A 148 4.83 -8.63 -10.94
C SER A 148 3.70 -9.61 -10.65
N SER A 149 3.14 -10.24 -11.69
CA SER A 149 2.15 -11.30 -11.52
C SER A 149 2.73 -12.47 -10.73
N ASN A 150 1.90 -13.26 -10.05
CA ASN A 150 2.36 -14.46 -9.34
C ASN A 150 2.98 -15.53 -10.27
N THR A 151 2.73 -15.43 -11.58
CA THR A 151 3.33 -16.26 -12.63
C THR A 151 4.63 -15.68 -13.21
N ASP A 152 5.06 -14.49 -12.77
CA ASP A 152 6.23 -13.73 -13.28
C ASP A 152 6.20 -13.57 -14.81
N ASP A 153 5.00 -13.57 -15.40
CA ASP A 153 4.74 -13.45 -16.84
C ASP A 153 4.35 -12.02 -17.24
N GLN A 154 3.88 -11.19 -16.30
CA GLN A 154 3.57 -9.77 -16.50
C GLN A 154 4.17 -8.89 -15.40
N GLU A 155 4.47 -7.64 -15.74
CA GLU A 155 4.79 -6.58 -14.77
C GLU A 155 4.00 -5.32 -15.07
N TRP A 156 3.55 -4.65 -14.02
CA TRP A 156 2.75 -3.43 -14.10
C TRP A 156 3.31 -2.35 -13.19
N THR A 157 3.31 -1.11 -13.69
CA THR A 157 3.47 0.10 -12.90
C THR A 157 2.09 0.72 -12.70
N CYS A 158 1.69 1.01 -11.46
CA CYS A 158 0.36 1.54 -11.12
C CYS A 158 0.46 2.76 -10.19
N VAL A 159 -0.36 3.77 -10.44
CA VAL A 159 -0.51 5.00 -9.64
C VAL A 159 -1.89 5.04 -9.02
N TYR A 160 -1.93 5.14 -7.68
CA TYR A 160 -3.16 5.30 -6.93
C TYR A 160 -3.17 6.65 -6.23
N GLU A 161 -4.28 7.37 -6.36
CA GLU A 161 -4.55 8.61 -5.63
C GLU A 161 -5.16 8.27 -4.27
N PHE A 162 -4.76 8.98 -3.21
CA PHE A 162 -5.42 8.90 -1.92
C PHE A 162 -6.80 9.56 -1.95
N GLN A 163 -7.85 8.81 -1.63
CA GLN A 163 -9.18 9.36 -1.48
C GLN A 163 -9.38 9.86 -0.03
N GLU A 164 -9.49 11.17 0.15
CA GLU A 164 -9.92 11.76 1.43
C GLU A 164 -11.44 11.73 1.55
N GLY A 165 -11.93 10.73 2.30
CA GLY A 165 -13.32 10.63 2.68
C GLY A 165 -13.45 10.19 4.14
N ALA A 166 -14.20 10.96 4.93
CA ALA A 166 -14.64 10.48 6.23
C ALA A 166 -15.43 9.17 6.04
N PRO A 167 -15.21 8.13 6.87
CA PRO A 167 -15.89 6.85 6.70
C PRO A 167 -17.41 7.06 6.80
N VAL A 168 -18.12 6.84 5.68
CA VAL A 168 -19.57 7.08 5.54
C VAL A 168 -20.38 6.35 6.61
N ARG A 169 -19.84 5.24 7.13
CA ARG A 169 -20.26 4.59 8.37
C ARG A 169 -19.02 4.08 9.13
N PRO A 170 -19.05 3.98 10.48
CA PRO A 170 -17.92 3.45 11.27
C PRO A 170 -17.46 2.03 10.93
N VAL A 171 -18.24 1.28 10.14
CA VAL A 171 -18.01 -0.13 9.78
C VAL A 171 -17.90 -0.32 8.26
N SER A 172 -18.02 0.74 7.46
CA SER A 172 -17.72 0.67 6.03
C SER A 172 -16.20 0.55 5.85
N PRO A 173 -15.69 -0.36 4.99
CA PRO A 173 -14.28 -0.32 4.62
C PRO A 173 -13.97 1.05 4.03
N ARG A 174 -12.85 1.64 4.46
CA ARG A 174 -12.27 2.76 3.71
C ARG A 174 -11.91 2.22 2.31
N CYS A 175 -12.01 3.10 1.32
CA CYS A 175 -11.49 2.86 -0.02
C CYS A 175 -10.50 4.00 -0.30
N SER A 176 -9.43 4.04 0.48
CA SER A 176 -8.53 5.20 0.51
C SER A 176 -7.57 5.27 -0.67
N LEU A 177 -7.63 4.33 -1.62
CA LEU A 177 -6.83 4.34 -2.84
C LEU A 177 -7.71 4.11 -4.08
N ARG A 178 -7.61 5.01 -5.06
CA ARG A 178 -8.23 4.89 -6.38
C ARG A 178 -7.16 4.73 -7.44
N LEU A 179 -7.23 3.69 -8.28
CA LEU A 179 -6.34 3.55 -9.44
C LEU A 179 -6.63 4.68 -10.43
N THR A 180 -5.61 5.48 -10.77
CA THR A 180 -5.73 6.57 -11.74
C THR A 180 -4.97 6.27 -13.02
N HIS A 181 -3.75 5.75 -12.90
CA HIS A 181 -2.90 5.46 -14.04
C HIS A 181 -2.21 4.11 -13.91
N CYS A 182 -1.97 3.44 -15.03
CA CYS A 182 -1.21 2.20 -15.11
C CYS A 182 -0.39 2.13 -16.39
N ILE A 183 0.63 1.27 -16.44
CA ILE A 183 1.29 0.88 -17.70
C ILE A 183 1.94 -0.48 -17.54
N GLU A 184 1.91 -1.28 -18.61
CA GLU A 184 2.64 -2.54 -18.67
C GLU A 184 4.14 -2.26 -18.78
N GLU A 185 4.93 -3.08 -18.11
CA GLU A 185 6.39 -2.97 -18.06
C GLU A 185 7.08 -4.12 -18.78
N ALA A 186 8.31 -3.88 -19.22
CA ALA A 186 9.12 -4.92 -19.83
C ALA A 186 9.42 -6.04 -18.82
N ASN A 187 8.84 -7.22 -19.05
CA ASN A 187 9.10 -8.43 -18.28
C ASN A 187 10.44 -9.08 -18.68
N VAL A 188 11.52 -8.39 -18.32
CA VAL A 188 12.92 -8.82 -18.49
C VAL A 188 13.67 -8.66 -17.17
N GLY A 189 14.68 -9.49 -16.92
CA GLY A 189 15.31 -9.58 -15.59
C GLY A 189 14.36 -10.13 -14.52
N ARG A 190 13.66 -11.22 -14.85
CA ARG A 190 12.73 -11.95 -13.97
C ARG A 190 13.35 -12.29 -12.61
N GLY A 191 12.52 -12.29 -11.57
CA GLY A 191 12.96 -12.46 -10.17
C GLY A 191 13.75 -11.29 -9.57
N TYR A 192 14.21 -10.30 -10.34
CA TYR A 192 14.88 -9.11 -9.80
C TYR A 192 13.93 -7.95 -9.54
N ILE A 193 14.14 -7.28 -8.40
CA ILE A 193 13.39 -6.08 -8.02
C ILE A 193 13.79 -4.91 -8.90
N LYS A 194 12.80 -4.29 -9.55
CA LYS A 194 12.96 -3.08 -10.36
C LYS A 194 12.37 -1.86 -9.64
N GLU A 195 13.25 -0.99 -9.14
CA GLU A 195 12.88 0.22 -8.40
C GLU A 195 12.68 1.43 -9.32
N LEU A 196 11.44 1.92 -9.33
CA LEU A 196 11.03 3.17 -9.96
C LEU A 196 10.97 4.34 -8.95
N CYS A 197 10.87 5.57 -9.43
CA CYS A 197 10.78 6.78 -8.61
C CYS A 197 10.00 7.91 -9.27
N PHE A 198 9.45 8.82 -8.45
CA PHE A 198 8.98 10.13 -8.89
C PHE A 198 10.14 11.11 -9.08
N SER A 199 9.93 12.10 -9.95
CA SER A 199 10.71 13.35 -9.96
C SER A 199 10.49 14.15 -8.66
N PRO A 200 11.37 15.11 -8.31
CA PRO A 200 11.24 15.87 -7.05
C PRO A 200 9.97 16.72 -6.97
N ASP A 201 9.46 17.21 -8.11
CA ASP A 201 8.15 17.88 -8.22
C ASP A 201 6.97 16.90 -8.28
N GLY A 202 7.23 15.63 -8.62
CA GLY A 202 6.29 14.52 -8.75
C GLY A 202 5.54 14.43 -10.08
N ARG A 203 5.81 15.34 -11.03
CA ARG A 203 5.16 15.39 -12.36
C ARG A 203 5.54 14.26 -13.30
N MET A 204 6.69 13.63 -13.05
CA MET A 204 7.25 12.57 -13.87
C MET A 204 7.60 11.36 -13.02
N ILE A 205 7.63 10.19 -13.65
CA ILE A 205 8.09 8.93 -13.08
C ILE A 205 9.26 8.44 -13.94
N SER A 206 10.35 7.99 -13.31
CA SER A 206 11.39 7.22 -13.98
C SER A 206 11.20 5.76 -13.60
N SER A 207 11.07 4.90 -14.62
CA SER A 207 10.89 3.46 -14.46
C SER A 207 12.02 2.68 -15.15
N PRO A 208 12.63 1.66 -14.51
CA PRO A 208 13.53 0.73 -15.18
C PRO A 208 12.79 -0.05 -16.27
N HIS A 209 13.34 -0.07 -17.48
CA HIS A 209 12.68 -0.66 -18.64
C HIS A 209 13.72 -1.29 -19.59
N GLY A 210 13.93 -2.60 -19.44
CA GLY A 210 14.96 -3.33 -20.17
C GLY A 210 16.37 -2.77 -19.94
N PHE A 211 17.08 -2.48 -21.03
CA PHE A 211 18.47 -1.99 -21.04
C PHE A 211 18.58 -0.46 -20.78
N GLY A 212 17.52 0.15 -20.26
CA GLY A 212 17.41 1.59 -20.09
C GLY A 212 16.39 2.00 -19.02
N ILE A 213 16.09 3.30 -19.01
CA ILE A 213 15.00 3.87 -18.24
C ILE A 213 13.95 4.47 -19.17
N ARG A 214 12.71 4.45 -18.71
CA ARG A 214 11.58 5.12 -19.32
C ARG A 214 11.14 6.29 -18.43
N LEU A 215 10.94 7.45 -19.04
CA LEU A 215 10.33 8.61 -18.42
C LEU A 215 8.85 8.62 -18.77
N LEU A 216 8.01 8.61 -17.73
CA LEU A 216 6.57 8.57 -17.79
C LEU A 216 5.98 9.87 -17.22
N GLY A 217 4.90 10.35 -17.81
CA GLY A 217 4.06 11.42 -17.29
C GLY A 217 2.60 10.96 -17.17
N PHE A 218 1.79 11.73 -16.48
CA PHE A 218 0.34 11.49 -16.39
C PHE A 218 -0.35 11.87 -17.72
N ASP A 219 0.12 12.93 -18.37
CA ASP A 219 -0.27 13.35 -19.72
C ASP A 219 0.99 13.62 -20.60
N ALA A 220 0.77 14.12 -21.82
CA ALA A 220 1.86 14.46 -22.75
C ALA A 220 2.63 15.75 -22.39
N HIS A 221 2.14 16.55 -21.43
CA HIS A 221 2.73 17.84 -21.03
C HIS A 221 3.48 17.75 -19.69
N CYS A 222 3.51 16.58 -19.05
CA CYS A 222 3.97 16.40 -17.68
C CYS A 222 3.21 17.32 -16.70
N SER A 223 1.88 17.40 -16.85
CA SER A 223 0.98 18.09 -15.94
C SER A 223 1.06 17.49 -14.52
N GLU A 224 0.61 18.25 -13.51
CA GLU A 224 0.41 17.70 -12.17
C GLU A 224 -0.76 16.70 -12.20
N LEU A 225 -0.66 15.59 -11.48
CA LEU A 225 -1.70 14.55 -11.42
C LEU A 225 -3.11 15.08 -11.07
N VAL A 226 -3.26 16.21 -10.34
CA VAL A 226 -4.54 16.82 -9.91
C VAL A 226 -5.22 17.49 -11.09
N ASP A 227 -4.42 18.12 -11.94
CA ASP A 227 -4.87 18.90 -13.09
C ASP A 227 -5.32 17.98 -14.23
N CYS A 228 -4.89 16.70 -14.21
CA CYS A 228 -5.18 15.69 -15.21
C CYS A 228 -5.72 14.36 -14.63
N LEU A 229 -6.45 14.39 -13.51
CA LEU A 229 -7.10 13.19 -12.96
C LEU A 229 -8.09 12.58 -13.98
N PRO A 230 -7.90 11.33 -14.41
CA PRO A 230 -8.82 10.70 -15.36
C PRO A 230 -10.09 10.20 -14.64
N ARG A 231 -11.19 10.07 -15.39
CA ARG A 231 -12.47 9.56 -14.84
C ARG A 231 -12.42 8.07 -14.51
N GLU A 232 -11.64 7.33 -15.29
CA GLU A 232 -11.38 5.89 -15.17
C GLU A 232 -9.87 5.66 -15.29
N ALA A 233 -9.36 4.51 -14.82
CA ALA A 233 -7.94 4.21 -14.88
C ALA A 233 -7.41 4.26 -16.32
N SER A 234 -6.33 5.02 -16.56
CA SER A 234 -5.81 5.29 -17.91
C SER A 234 -4.31 4.99 -18.06
N PRO A 235 -3.78 4.84 -19.29
CA PRO A 235 -2.35 4.60 -19.48
C PRO A 235 -1.47 5.78 -19.07
N LEU A 236 -0.38 5.54 -18.33
CA LEU A 236 0.72 6.51 -18.21
C LEU A 236 1.28 6.82 -19.61
N ARG A 237 1.74 8.06 -19.82
CA ARG A 237 2.32 8.50 -21.09
C ARG A 237 3.83 8.35 -21.08
N GLU A 238 4.36 7.60 -22.03
CA GLU A 238 5.80 7.57 -22.29
C GLU A 238 6.25 8.89 -22.94
N ILE A 239 7.07 9.63 -22.20
CA ILE A 239 7.63 10.92 -22.61
C ILE A 239 8.97 10.72 -23.33
N ARG A 240 9.77 9.78 -22.85
CA ARG A 240 11.08 9.43 -23.43
C ARG A 240 11.59 8.09 -22.90
N SER A 241 12.19 7.28 -23.76
CA SER A 241 13.02 6.14 -23.36
C SER A 241 14.51 6.43 -23.58
N LEU A 242 15.35 5.97 -22.65
CA LEU A 242 16.78 6.25 -22.58
C LEU A 242 17.55 4.95 -22.34
N TYR A 243 18.08 4.36 -23.41
CA TYR A 243 18.89 3.13 -23.37
C TYR A 243 20.37 3.48 -23.30
N SER A 244 21.07 2.99 -22.27
CA SER A 244 22.50 3.27 -22.03
C SER A 244 23.27 2.14 -21.35
N HIS A 245 22.60 1.05 -20.98
CA HIS A 245 23.22 -0.10 -20.35
C HIS A 245 23.29 -1.28 -21.31
N ASN A 246 24.23 -2.19 -21.06
CA ASN A 246 24.35 -3.45 -21.80
C ASN A 246 23.67 -4.61 -21.06
N ASP A 247 22.95 -4.31 -19.97
CA ASP A 247 22.27 -5.27 -19.11
C ASP A 247 20.99 -4.64 -18.52
N VAL A 248 20.11 -5.45 -17.91
CA VAL A 248 18.80 -5.01 -17.42
C VAL A 248 18.94 -4.01 -16.27
N VAL A 249 18.30 -2.86 -16.41
CA VAL A 249 18.24 -1.81 -15.39
C VAL A 249 17.32 -2.25 -14.25
N LEU A 250 17.81 -2.13 -13.02
CA LEU A 250 17.11 -2.51 -11.79
C LEU A 250 16.68 -1.32 -10.94
N THR A 251 17.31 -0.16 -11.08
CA THR A 251 16.97 1.00 -10.24
C THR A 251 17.21 2.30 -10.99
N THR A 252 16.39 3.30 -10.65
CA THR A 252 16.53 4.67 -11.13
C THR A 252 16.14 5.65 -10.03
N LYS A 253 16.84 6.80 -9.98
CA LYS A 253 16.56 7.93 -9.06
C LYS A 253 16.78 9.26 -9.79
N PHE A 254 15.83 10.18 -9.64
CA PHE A 254 16.09 11.60 -9.90
C PHE A 254 17.01 12.18 -8.82
N SER A 255 17.87 13.11 -9.21
CA SER A 255 18.59 13.96 -8.25
C SER A 255 17.61 14.94 -7.59
N PRO A 256 17.66 15.13 -6.26
CA PRO A 256 16.78 16.06 -5.55
C PRO A 256 17.13 17.54 -5.79
N THR A 257 18.32 17.82 -6.33
CA THR A 257 18.88 19.19 -6.44
C THR A 257 19.43 19.53 -7.82
N HIS A 258 19.70 18.54 -8.67
CA HIS A 258 20.25 18.74 -10.01
C HIS A 258 19.25 18.25 -11.07
N CYS A 259 19.28 18.82 -12.27
CA CYS A 259 18.51 18.32 -13.41
C CYS A 259 19.18 17.05 -13.98
N GLN A 260 19.19 15.97 -13.20
CA GLN A 260 19.90 14.73 -13.49
C GLN A 260 19.12 13.51 -13.00
N ILE A 261 19.35 12.38 -13.65
CA ILE A 261 18.81 11.07 -13.29
C ILE A 261 19.98 10.08 -13.23
N ALA A 262 19.96 9.17 -12.26
CA ALA A 262 20.90 8.05 -12.16
C ALA A 262 20.16 6.73 -12.33
N SER A 263 20.77 5.74 -13.00
CA SER A 263 20.24 4.38 -13.08
C SER A 263 21.32 3.31 -12.96
N GLY A 264 20.98 2.16 -12.39
CA GLY A 264 21.89 1.02 -12.19
C GLY A 264 21.31 -0.29 -12.75
N CYS A 265 22.17 -1.13 -13.33
CA CYS A 265 21.80 -2.40 -13.97
C CYS A 265 22.44 -3.63 -13.32
N LEU A 266 21.99 -4.83 -13.73
CA LEU A 266 22.46 -6.13 -13.22
C LEU A 266 23.99 -6.29 -13.24
N SER A 267 24.66 -5.89 -14.32
CA SER A 267 26.13 -5.89 -14.43
C SER A 267 26.88 -4.94 -13.48
N GLY A 268 26.17 -4.20 -12.60
CA GLY A 268 26.74 -3.25 -11.65
C GLY A 268 27.10 -1.88 -12.23
N ARG A 269 26.91 -1.66 -13.55
CA ARG A 269 27.14 -0.35 -14.17
C ARG A 269 26.07 0.66 -13.73
N VAL A 270 26.53 1.88 -13.42
CA VAL A 270 25.70 3.06 -13.19
C VAL A 270 25.80 4.02 -14.37
N SER A 271 24.67 4.56 -14.84
CA SER A 271 24.59 5.63 -15.84
C SER A 271 24.04 6.91 -15.20
N LEU A 272 24.53 8.06 -15.62
CA LEU A 272 23.94 9.38 -15.31
C LEU A 272 23.38 10.00 -16.59
N TYR A 273 22.18 10.56 -16.52
CA TYR A 273 21.52 11.28 -17.61
C TYR A 273 21.36 12.74 -17.22
N GLN A 274 21.77 13.64 -18.10
CA GLN A 274 21.58 15.08 -17.97
C GLN A 274 21.03 15.63 -19.28
N PRO A 275 19.98 16.48 -19.27
CA PRO A 275 19.54 17.19 -20.46
C PRO A 275 20.67 18.06 -21.02
N LYS A 276 20.84 18.04 -22.34
CA LYS A 276 21.60 19.07 -23.05
C LYS A 276 20.63 20.21 -23.35
N PHE A 277 20.98 21.41 -22.89
CA PHE A 277 20.34 22.68 -23.27
C PHE A 277 21.12 23.28 -24.44
#